data_AF-A0A6S6SZB9-F1
#
_entry.id   AF-A0A6S6SZB9-F1
#
_cell.length_a   1.000
_cell.length_b   1.000
_cell.length_c   1.000
_cell.angle_alpha   90.00
_cell.angle_beta   90.00
_cell.angle_gamma   90.00
#
_symmetry.space_group_name_H-M   'P 1'
#
loop_
_entity.id
_entity.type
_entity.pdbx_description
1 polymer ?
#
loop_
_entity_poly.entity_id
_entity_poly.type
_entity_poly.pdbx_seq_one_letter_code
_entity_poly.pdbx_strand_id
1 'polypeptide(L)'
;MGLELKSVEEFNEIKNEIKEKINKFCEQNTSRQREVLYEFLSREFDISLSIYDYNGTNDHARFACDQNWEEGYTFNKVLDLCLSKQ
;
A
#
# COMPACT_ATOMS: atom_id res chain seq x y z
N MET A 1 7.11 21.34 -25.17
CA MET A 1 6.91 19.88 -25.06
C MET A 1 7.96 19.35 -24.11
N GLY A 2 7.57 18.78 -22.98
CA GLY A 2 8.54 18.22 -22.02
C GLY A 2 8.00 18.00 -20.61
N LEU A 3 6.74 17.55 -20.46
CA LEU A 3 6.11 17.34 -19.15
C LEU A 3 5.73 15.88 -18.84
N GLU A 4 6.04 14.89 -19.68
CA GLU A 4 5.35 13.59 -19.59
C GLU A 4 6.24 12.34 -19.42
N LEU A 5 7.56 12.48 -19.21
CA LEU A 5 8.44 11.30 -19.04
C LEU A 5 8.94 11.08 -17.61
N LYS A 6 9.20 12.15 -16.85
CA LYS A 6 9.59 12.03 -15.42
C LYS A 6 8.51 11.31 -14.59
N SER A 7 7.24 11.65 -14.84
CA SER A 7 6.11 11.12 -14.09
C SER A 7 5.85 9.62 -14.27
N VAL A 8 6.24 9.00 -15.39
CA VAL A 8 5.96 7.57 -15.64
C VAL A 8 7.02 6.68 -15.01
N GLU A 9 8.29 7.08 -15.09
CA GLU A 9 9.38 6.36 -14.44
C GLU A 9 9.25 6.46 -12.92
N GLU A 10 9.03 7.67 -12.38
CA GLU A 10 8.78 7.89 -10.94
C GLU A 10 7.55 7.10 -10.46
N PHE A 11 6.47 7.07 -11.24
CA PHE A 11 5.28 6.27 -10.94
C PHE A 11 5.58 4.77 -10.89
N ASN A 12 6.38 4.25 -11.83
CA ASN A 12 6.73 2.84 -11.88
C ASN A 12 7.69 2.44 -10.75
N GLU A 13 8.62 3.32 -10.36
CA GLU A 13 9.51 3.12 -9.23
C GLU A 13 8.72 3.01 -7.92
N ILE A 14 7.85 3.98 -7.63
CA ILE A 14 6.99 3.96 -6.42
C ILE A 14 6.11 2.72 -6.42
N LYS A 15 5.51 2.38 -7.56
CA LYS A 15 4.68 1.17 -7.72
C LYS A 15 5.46 -0.11 -7.42
N ASN A 16 6.68 -0.24 -7.91
CA ASN A 16 7.50 -1.42 -7.66
C ASN A 16 7.93 -1.49 -6.19
N GLU A 17 8.30 -0.36 -5.59
CA GLU A 17 8.69 -0.29 -4.19
C GLU A 17 7.53 -0.70 -3.26
N ILE A 18 6.32 -0.18 -3.48
CA ILE A 18 5.14 -0.56 -2.69
C ILE A 18 4.90 -2.08 -2.77
N LYS A 19 4.97 -2.66 -3.97
CA LYS A 19 4.79 -4.11 -4.15
C LYS A 19 5.86 -4.91 -3.43
N GLU A 20 7.12 -4.50 -3.52
CA GLU A 20 8.23 -5.20 -2.87
C GLU A 20 8.06 -5.18 -1.34
N LYS A 21 7.68 -4.02 -0.77
CA LYS A 21 7.45 -3.87 0.67
C LYS A 21 6.28 -4.75 1.16
N ILE A 22 5.16 -4.77 0.42
CA ILE A 22 4.00 -5.63 0.75
C ILE A 22 4.40 -7.11 0.69
N ASN A 23 5.09 -7.54 -0.37
CA ASN A 23 5.52 -8.94 -0.53
C ASN A 23 6.46 -9.37 0.58
N LYS A 24 7.49 -8.56 0.87
CA LYS A 24 8.43 -8.82 1.96
C LYS A 24 7.72 -8.90 3.32
N PHE A 25 6.74 -8.03 3.56
CA PHE A 25 5.93 -8.11 4.77
C PHE A 25 5.11 -9.40 4.84
N CYS A 26 4.46 -9.81 3.73
CA CYS A 26 3.72 -11.09 3.63
C CYS A 26 4.67 -12.28 3.94
N GLU A 27 5.91 -12.28 3.43
CA GLU A 27 6.88 -13.36 3.67
C GLU A 27 7.32 -13.46 5.14
N GLN A 28 7.52 -12.33 5.81
CA GLN A 28 8.08 -12.28 7.17
C GLN A 28 7.05 -12.48 8.30
N ASN A 29 5.76 -12.30 8.01
CA ASN A 29 4.71 -12.34 9.02
C ASN A 29 3.75 -13.50 8.71
N THR A 30 3.64 -14.49 9.60
CA THR A 30 2.73 -15.64 9.42
C THR A 30 1.33 -15.41 9.98
N SER A 31 1.20 -14.59 11.04
CA SER A 31 -0.08 -14.10 11.57
C SER A 31 -0.29 -12.65 11.13
N ARG A 32 -0.76 -12.48 9.89
CA ARG A 32 -0.85 -11.19 9.19
C ARG A 32 -2.14 -10.46 9.56
N GLN A 33 -2.05 -9.43 10.38
CA GLN A 33 -3.16 -8.49 10.59
C GLN A 33 -3.03 -7.31 9.64
N ARG A 34 -4.17 -6.84 9.15
CA ARG A 34 -4.26 -5.73 8.19
C ARG A 34 -3.71 -4.43 8.78
N GLU A 35 -4.00 -4.15 10.05
CA GLU A 35 -3.46 -2.98 10.77
C GLU A 35 -1.94 -2.97 10.81
N VAL A 36 -1.30 -4.13 11.08
CA VAL A 36 0.17 -4.22 11.16
C VAL A 36 0.81 -3.91 9.80
N LEU A 37 0.20 -4.36 8.71
CA LEU A 37 0.63 -3.97 7.36
C LEU A 37 0.49 -2.47 7.15
N TYR A 38 -0.60 -1.86 7.60
CA TYR A 38 -0.84 -0.43 7.42
C TYR A 38 0.09 0.45 8.24
N GLU A 39 0.35 0.08 9.49
CA GLU A 39 1.37 0.73 10.31
C GLU A 39 2.77 0.58 9.72
N PHE A 40 3.07 -0.57 9.13
CA PHE A 40 4.34 -0.80 8.44
C PHE A 40 4.47 0.13 7.22
N LEU A 41 3.49 0.13 6.32
CA LEU A 41 3.52 0.98 5.12
C LEU A 41 3.47 2.48 5.45
N SER A 42 2.70 2.86 6.48
CA SER A 42 2.68 4.25 6.98
C SER A 42 4.06 4.71 7.42
N ARG A 43 4.82 3.86 8.11
CA ARG A 43 6.19 4.17 8.53
C ARG A 43 7.17 4.19 7.37
N GLU A 44 7.11 3.20 6.48
CA GLU A 44 8.06 3.08 5.36
C GLU A 44 7.93 4.22 4.36
N PHE A 45 6.71 4.71 4.10
CA PHE A 45 6.45 5.79 3.14
C PHE A 45 6.17 7.14 3.83
N ASP A 46 6.27 7.20 5.17
CA ASP A 46 5.92 8.36 6.00
C ASP A 46 4.46 8.86 5.77
N ILE A 47 3.56 8.00 5.28
CA ILE A 47 2.17 8.36 4.96
C ILE A 47 1.25 8.10 6.13
N SER A 48 0.10 8.79 6.17
CA SER A 48 -0.98 8.45 7.08
C SER A 48 -1.94 7.48 6.38
N LEU A 49 -1.72 6.18 6.57
CA LEU A 49 -2.60 5.15 6.00
C LEU A 49 -3.62 4.69 7.04
N SER A 50 -4.84 5.16 6.91
CA SER A 50 -6.00 4.67 7.65
C SER A 50 -7.02 4.12 6.66
N ILE A 51 -7.18 2.79 6.64
CA ILE A 51 -8.09 2.10 5.74
C ILE A 51 -9.22 1.48 6.57
N TYR A 52 -10.44 1.82 6.19
CA TYR A 52 -11.66 1.21 6.71
C TYR A 52 -11.97 -0.05 5.89
N ASP A 53 -12.65 -1.04 6.50
CA ASP A 53 -13.20 -2.15 5.75
C ASP A 53 -14.20 -1.66 4.67
N TYR A 54 -14.69 -2.55 3.81
CA TYR A 54 -15.70 -2.22 2.79
C TYR A 54 -16.97 -1.54 3.37
N ASN A 55 -17.23 -1.72 4.66
CA ASN A 55 -18.38 -1.17 5.37
C ASN A 55 -18.07 0.12 6.16
N GLY A 56 -16.85 0.66 6.07
CA GLY A 56 -16.45 1.83 6.86
C GLY A 56 -16.12 1.52 8.33
N THR A 57 -16.08 0.24 8.71
CA THR A 57 -15.74 -0.23 10.05
C THR A 57 -14.24 -0.42 10.19
N ASN A 58 -13.71 -0.11 11.38
CA ASN A 58 -12.34 -0.44 11.75
C ASN A 58 -12.26 -1.92 12.17
N ASP A 59 -12.53 -2.84 11.23
CA ASP A 59 -12.37 -4.27 11.48
C ASP A 59 -10.96 -4.71 11.08
N HIS A 60 -10.18 -5.14 12.08
CA HIS A 60 -8.78 -5.53 12.00
C HIS A 60 -8.61 -6.97 11.49
N ALA A 61 -9.38 -7.33 10.47
CA ALA A 61 -9.37 -8.64 9.87
C ALA A 61 -7.96 -9.01 9.35
N ARG A 62 -7.72 -10.30 9.16
CA ARG A 62 -6.47 -10.78 8.57
C ARG A 62 -6.43 -10.44 7.08
N PHE A 63 -5.30 -9.88 6.64
CA PHE A 63 -5.03 -9.68 5.22
C PHE A 63 -4.70 -11.03 4.59
N ALA A 64 -5.48 -11.45 3.59
CA ALA A 64 -5.17 -12.63 2.80
C ALA A 64 -4.47 -12.18 1.51
N CYS A 65 -3.19 -12.51 1.33
CA CYS A 65 -2.43 -12.14 0.12
C CYS A 65 -3.01 -12.80 -1.18
N ASP A 66 -4.13 -13.53 -1.10
CA ASP A 66 -4.87 -14.13 -2.23
C ASP A 66 -6.25 -13.46 -2.48
N GLN A 67 -6.68 -12.56 -1.58
CA GLN A 67 -7.82 -11.69 -1.85
C GLN A 67 -7.34 -10.50 -2.68
N ASN A 68 -7.25 -10.70 -3.99
CA ASN A 68 -6.84 -9.71 -5.00
C ASN A 68 -7.44 -8.30 -4.79
N TRP A 69 -8.62 -8.21 -4.18
CA TRP A 69 -9.26 -6.95 -3.81
C TRP A 69 -8.51 -6.18 -2.71
N GLU A 70 -8.07 -6.84 -1.63
CA GLU A 70 -7.40 -6.17 -0.50
C GLU A 70 -6.00 -5.68 -0.88
N GLU A 71 -5.27 -6.48 -1.66
CA GLU A 71 -3.94 -6.11 -2.14
C GLU A 71 -4.07 -4.93 -3.11
N GLY A 72 -5.01 -4.99 -4.07
CA GLY A 72 -5.27 -3.91 -5.01
C GLY A 72 -5.74 -2.62 -4.33
N TYR A 73 -6.62 -2.72 -3.34
CA TYR A 73 -7.10 -1.55 -2.58
C TYR A 73 -5.97 -0.91 -1.77
N THR A 74 -5.23 -1.70 -1.00
CA THR A 74 -4.12 -1.20 -0.17
C THR A 74 -3.03 -0.59 -1.05
N PHE A 75 -2.67 -1.27 -2.13
CA PHE A 75 -1.70 -0.79 -3.11
C PHE A 75 -2.11 0.58 -3.69
N ASN A 76 -3.33 0.70 -4.19
CA ASN A 76 -3.81 1.94 -4.80
C ASN A 76 -3.87 3.08 -3.79
N LYS A 77 -4.30 2.82 -2.55
CA LYS A 77 -4.34 3.84 -1.50
C LYS A 77 -2.95 4.36 -1.13
N VAL A 78 -1.98 3.47 -0.98
CA VAL A 78 -0.60 3.85 -0.69
C VAL A 78 -0.02 4.65 -1.85
N LEU A 79 -0.25 4.20 -3.08
CA LEU A 79 0.18 4.90 -4.29
C LEU A 79 -0.39 6.32 -4.36
N ASP A 80 -1.71 6.48 -4.18
CA ASP A 80 -2.37 7.79 -4.17
C ASP A 80 -1.77 8.72 -3.10
N LEU A 81 -1.53 8.21 -1.89
CA LEU A 81 -0.95 8.99 -0.80
C LEU A 81 0.50 9.39 -1.09
N CYS A 82 1.31 8.48 -1.62
CA CYS A 82 2.69 8.77 -2.01
C CYS A 82 2.76 9.83 -3.12
N LEU A 83 1.87 9.75 -4.11
CA LEU A 83 1.80 10.73 -5.20
C LEU A 83 1.25 12.08 -4.70
N SER A 84 0.33 12.09 -3.73
CA SER A 84 -0.23 13.33 -3.16
C SER A 84 0.72 14.13 -2.27
N LYS A 85 1.85 13.53 -1.88
CA LYS A 85 2.90 14.19 -1.09
C LYS A 85 3.87 15.03 -1.92
N GLN A 86 3.93 14.81 -3.23
CA GLN A 86 4.80 15.55 -4.16
C GLN A 86 4.16 16.89 -4.58
#